data_AF-A0A7S1QNC4-F1
#
_entry.id   AF-A0A7S1QNC4-F1
#
_cell.length_a   1.000
_cell.length_b   1.000
_cell.length_c   1.000
_cell.angle_alpha   90.00
_cell.angle_beta   90.00
_cell.angle_gamma   90.00
#
_symmetry.space_group_name_H-M   'P 1'
#
loop_
_entity.id
_entity.type
_entity.pdbx_description
1 polymer ?
#
loop_
_entity_poly.entity_id
_entity_poly.type
_entity_poly.pdbx_seq_one_letter_code
_entity_poly.pdbx_strand_id
1 'polypeptide(L)'
;FCPCFQLARQYDAVETNRVNNVNPFVCCVTFAGTLAGTYADFVAGWYIRHRITQRFGIFEEAWKSCLISFFCSCCSLTQMNRELNDRGLYPGGTLCAPTKSERLIPPDDHAAGEMGAAASKHTTYGAL
;
A
#
# COMPACT_ATOMS: atom_id res chain seq x y z
N PHE A 1 1.67 -12.30 4.55
CA PHE A 1 0.82 -11.25 3.95
C PHE A 1 -0.58 -11.37 4.54
N CYS A 2 -1.08 -10.38 5.31
CA CYS A 2 -2.52 -10.31 5.68
C CYS A 2 -3.17 -9.18 4.89
N PRO A 3 -4.25 -9.43 4.12
CA PRO A 3 -5.02 -8.38 3.45
C PRO A 3 -5.56 -7.33 4.44
N CYS A 4 -5.99 -7.76 5.62
CA CYS A 4 -6.50 -6.93 6.69
C CYS A 4 -5.53 -5.81 7.13
N PHE A 5 -4.29 -6.18 7.44
CA PHE A 5 -3.23 -5.25 7.81
C PHE A 5 -2.83 -4.36 6.63
N GLN A 6 -2.81 -4.90 5.41
CA GLN A 6 -2.43 -4.15 4.21
C GLN A 6 -3.45 -3.05 3.88
N LEU A 7 -4.75 -3.38 3.94
CA LEU A 7 -5.83 -2.43 3.74
C LEU A 7 -5.84 -1.35 4.83
N ALA A 8 -5.67 -1.75 6.10
CA ALA A 8 -5.62 -0.81 7.21
C ALA A 8 -4.47 0.20 7.10
N ARG A 9 -3.32 -0.25 6.61
CA ARG A 9 -2.15 0.60 6.36
C ARG A 9 -2.36 1.57 5.19
N GLN A 10 -2.88 1.07 4.09
CA GLN A 10 -3.17 1.89 2.91
C GLN A 10 -4.26 2.92 3.21
N TYR A 11 -5.28 2.55 3.99
CA TYR A 11 -6.31 3.48 4.45
C TYR A 11 -5.69 4.62 5.28
N ASP A 12 -4.84 4.29 6.25
CA ASP A 12 -4.25 5.32 7.12
C ASP A 12 -3.31 6.25 6.34
N ALA A 13 -2.52 5.71 5.41
CA ALA A 13 -1.70 6.51 4.49
C ALA A 13 -2.56 7.48 3.64
N VAL A 14 -3.73 7.02 3.17
CA VAL A 14 -4.63 7.81 2.34
C VAL A 14 -5.38 8.89 3.12
N GLU A 15 -5.85 8.61 4.33
CA GLU A 15 -6.66 9.57 5.10
C GLU A 15 -5.82 10.49 5.99
N THR A 16 -4.77 9.98 6.62
CA THR A 16 -4.02 10.71 7.65
C THR A 16 -2.59 11.08 7.25
N ASN A 17 -2.11 10.61 6.08
CA ASN A 17 -0.71 10.75 5.63
C ASN A 17 0.31 10.07 6.53
N ARG A 18 -0.11 9.20 7.44
CA ARG A 18 0.82 8.44 8.27
C ARG A 18 1.36 7.25 7.47
N VAL A 19 2.67 7.11 7.49
CA VAL A 19 3.38 6.01 6.85
C VAL A 19 3.53 4.84 7.82
N ASN A 20 3.48 3.61 7.30
CA ASN A 20 3.66 2.35 8.06
C ASN A 20 2.79 2.22 9.33
N ASN A 21 1.67 2.94 9.42
CA ASN A 21 0.76 2.89 10.56
C ASN A 21 -0.47 2.01 10.23
N VAL A 22 -0.88 1.17 11.18
CA VAL A 22 -2.03 0.28 11.01
C VAL A 22 -3.22 0.92 11.71
N ASN A 23 -4.27 1.27 10.96
CA ASN A 23 -5.53 1.70 11.59
C ASN A 23 -6.25 0.47 12.20
N PRO A 24 -6.31 0.33 13.54
CA PRO A 24 -6.81 -0.87 14.18
C PRO A 24 -8.30 -1.08 13.90
N PHE A 25 -9.07 0.00 13.77
CA PHE A 25 -10.50 -0.08 13.45
C PHE A 25 -10.71 -0.71 12.07
N VAL A 26 -10.03 -0.22 11.04
CA VAL A 26 -10.13 -0.78 9.68
C VAL A 26 -9.60 -2.22 9.62
N CYS A 27 -8.51 -2.52 10.33
CA CYS A 27 -7.97 -3.87 10.42
C CYS A 27 -8.98 -4.85 11.05
N CYS A 28 -9.62 -4.45 12.16
CA CYS A 28 -10.61 -5.28 12.85
C CYS A 28 -11.89 -5.46 12.03
N VAL A 29 -12.40 -4.41 11.39
CA VAL A 29 -13.62 -4.48 10.56
C VAL A 29 -13.41 -5.39 9.36
N THR A 30 -12.28 -5.25 8.66
CA THR A 30 -11.94 -6.12 7.52
C THR A 30 -11.78 -7.56 7.96
N PHE A 31 -10.97 -7.82 9.01
CA PHE A 31 -10.76 -9.16 9.56
C PHE A 31 -12.05 -9.84 10.03
N ALA A 32 -12.87 -9.15 10.81
CA ALA A 32 -14.16 -9.68 11.28
C ALA A 32 -15.11 -9.95 10.10
N GLY A 33 -15.11 -9.06 9.10
CA GLY A 33 -15.87 -9.24 7.88
C GLY A 33 -15.44 -10.47 7.07
N THR A 34 -14.13 -10.73 6.95
CA THR A 34 -13.59 -11.94 6.32
C THR A 34 -14.05 -13.20 7.07
N LEU A 35 -13.94 -13.21 8.40
CA LEU A 35 -14.36 -14.34 9.23
C LEU A 35 -15.87 -14.60 9.17
N ALA A 36 -16.66 -13.53 9.04
CA ALA A 36 -18.11 -13.61 8.87
C ALA A 36 -18.55 -14.00 7.45
N GLY A 37 -17.61 -14.24 6.52
CA GLY A 37 -17.93 -14.60 5.13
C GLY A 37 -18.51 -13.45 4.31
N THR A 38 -18.27 -12.20 4.72
CA THR A 38 -18.73 -11.00 4.01
C THR A 38 -17.70 -10.49 3.01
N TYR A 39 -18.12 -9.57 2.13
CA TYR A 39 -17.23 -8.91 1.16
C TYR A 39 -16.50 -7.67 1.73
N ALA A 40 -16.23 -7.62 3.04
CA ALA A 40 -15.65 -6.45 3.70
C ALA A 40 -14.28 -6.05 3.12
N ASP A 41 -13.40 -7.03 2.85
CA ASP A 41 -12.09 -6.78 2.22
C ASP A 41 -12.23 -6.16 0.84
N PHE A 42 -13.20 -6.65 0.06
CA PHE A 42 -13.50 -6.14 -1.28
C PHE A 42 -14.01 -4.70 -1.22
N VAL A 43 -14.98 -4.43 -0.34
CA VAL A 43 -15.56 -3.09 -0.17
C VAL A 43 -14.50 -2.10 0.32
N ALA A 44 -13.68 -2.49 1.30
CA ALA A 44 -12.58 -1.67 1.80
C ALA A 44 -11.54 -1.41 0.70
N GLY A 45 -11.15 -2.43 -0.08
CA GLY A 45 -10.21 -2.28 -1.19
C GLY A 45 -10.74 -1.35 -2.29
N TRP A 46 -12.00 -1.51 -2.69
CA TRP A 46 -12.64 -0.62 -3.67
C TRP A 46 -12.69 0.82 -3.15
N TYR A 47 -13.10 1.02 -1.89
CA TYR A 47 -13.18 2.34 -1.28
C TYR A 47 -11.81 3.03 -1.24
N ILE A 48 -10.78 2.35 -0.75
CA ILE A 48 -9.42 2.90 -0.67
C ILE A 48 -8.90 3.25 -2.06
N ARG A 49 -9.11 2.37 -3.05
CA ARG A 49 -8.73 2.63 -4.45
C ARG A 49 -9.43 3.89 -4.99
N HIS A 50 -10.72 4.02 -4.74
CA HIS A 50 -11.48 5.20 -5.15
C HIS A 50 -10.99 6.48 -4.47
N ARG A 51 -10.59 6.40 -3.19
CA ARG A 51 -10.00 7.53 -2.47
C ARG A 51 -8.64 7.91 -3.04
N ILE A 52 -7.79 6.94 -3.39
CA ILE A 52 -6.51 7.18 -4.06
C ILE A 52 -6.73 7.90 -5.39
N THR A 53 -7.67 7.44 -6.23
CA THR A 53 -7.92 8.07 -7.53
C THR A 53 -8.47 9.48 -7.41
N GLN A 54 -9.41 9.72 -6.48
CA GLN A 54 -9.90 11.07 -6.15
C GLN A 54 -8.78 11.97 -5.62
N ARG A 55 -7.97 11.46 -4.69
CA ARG A 55 -6.93 12.22 -4.00
C ARG A 55 -5.80 12.64 -4.94
N PHE A 56 -5.49 11.80 -5.91
CA PHE A 56 -4.35 11.99 -6.81
C PHE A 56 -4.72 12.40 -8.24
N GLY A 57 -6.00 12.63 -8.51
CA GLY A 57 -6.51 13.04 -9.82
C GLY A 57 -6.34 11.98 -10.91
N ILE A 58 -6.32 10.69 -10.55
CA ILE A 58 -6.17 9.58 -11.49
C ILE A 58 -7.52 9.35 -12.16
N PHE A 59 -7.59 9.48 -13.48
CA PHE A 59 -8.81 9.19 -14.24
C PHE A 59 -9.01 7.67 -14.33
N GLU A 60 -9.73 7.10 -13.37
CA GLU A 60 -10.16 5.70 -13.38
C GLU A 60 -11.68 5.61 -13.27
N GLU A 61 -12.30 4.86 -14.17
CA GLU A 61 -13.75 4.63 -14.12
C GLU A 61 -14.09 3.69 -12.94
N ALA A 62 -15.08 4.05 -12.13
CA ALA A 62 -15.40 3.35 -10.88
C ALA A 62 -15.70 1.84 -11.06
N TRP A 63 -16.18 1.42 -12.23
CA TRP A 63 -16.43 0.02 -12.55
C TRP A 63 -15.13 -0.77 -12.79
N LYS A 64 -14.08 -0.15 -13.33
CA LYS A 64 -12.75 -0.77 -13.50
C LYS A 64 -12.13 -1.04 -12.13
N SER A 65 -12.24 -0.08 -11.21
CA SER A 65 -11.79 -0.22 -9.82
C SER A 65 -12.53 -1.36 -9.09
N CYS A 66 -13.81 -1.54 -9.38
CA CYS A 66 -14.66 -2.61 -8.85
C CYS A 66 -14.23 -3.98 -9.38
N LEU A 67 -14.10 -4.14 -10.70
CA LEU A 67 -13.70 -5.42 -11.31
C LEU A 67 -12.29 -5.84 -10.92
N ILE A 68 -11.34 -4.90 -10.88
CA ILE A 68 -9.95 -5.21 -10.51
C ILE A 68 -9.88 -5.64 -9.04
N SER A 69 -10.62 -4.99 -8.15
CA SER A 69 -10.65 -5.34 -6.72
C SER A 69 -11.35 -6.68 -6.45
N PHE A 70 -12.31 -7.08 -7.30
CA PHE A 70 -13.03 -8.35 -7.17
C PHE A 70 -12.25 -9.53 -7.76
N PHE A 71 -11.75 -9.39 -8.99
CA PHE A 71 -11.12 -10.50 -9.74
C PHE A 71 -9.61 -10.64 -9.48
N CYS A 72 -8.92 -9.57 -9.07
CA CYS A 72 -7.53 -9.66 -8.63
C CYS A 72 -7.25 -8.74 -7.43
N SER A 73 -7.78 -9.11 -6.26
CA SER A 73 -7.57 -8.38 -5.00
C SER A 73 -6.08 -8.14 -4.71
N CYS A 74 -5.21 -9.13 -4.93
CA CYS A 74 -3.76 -9.00 -4.77
C CYS A 74 -3.15 -7.96 -5.74
N CYS A 75 -3.59 -7.95 -7.00
CA CYS A 75 -3.15 -6.94 -7.98
C CYS A 75 -3.61 -5.55 -7.54
N SER A 76 -4.86 -5.42 -7.10
CA SER A 76 -5.42 -4.15 -6.64
C SER A 76 -4.63 -3.59 -5.45
N LEU A 77 -4.36 -4.43 -4.45
CA LEU A 77 -3.54 -4.06 -3.28
C LEU A 77 -2.13 -3.63 -3.65
N THR A 78 -1.49 -4.34 -4.58
CA THR A 78 -0.14 -4.03 -5.04
C THR A 78 -0.11 -2.72 -5.83
N GLN A 79 -1.09 -2.50 -6.72
CA GLN A 79 -1.21 -1.25 -7.48
C GLN A 79 -1.44 -0.05 -6.55
N MET A 80 -2.33 -0.18 -5.56
CA MET A 80 -2.54 0.87 -4.55
C MET A 80 -1.28 1.15 -3.74
N ASN A 81 -0.54 0.11 -3.33
CA ASN A 81 0.73 0.27 -2.61
C ASN A 81 1.75 1.04 -3.46
N ARG A 82 1.90 0.63 -4.73
CA ARG A 82 2.83 1.26 -5.66
C ARG A 82 2.49 2.72 -5.91
N GLU A 83 1.22 3.05 -6.15
CA GLU A 83 0.80 4.43 -6.37
C GLU A 83 1.09 5.28 -5.13
N LEU A 84 0.76 4.80 -3.93
CA LEU A 84 1.08 5.51 -2.69
C LEU A 84 2.59 5.73 -2.53
N ASN A 85 3.38 4.71 -2.81
CA ASN A 85 4.83 4.78 -2.68
C ASN A 85 5.48 5.73 -3.71
N ASP A 86 5.01 5.72 -4.96
CA ASP A 86 5.46 6.65 -6.01
C ASP A 86 5.11 8.11 -5.66
N ARG A 87 4.11 8.33 -4.78
CA ARG A 87 3.72 9.64 -4.23
C ARG A 87 4.40 10.00 -2.90
N GLY A 88 5.31 9.16 -2.40
CA GLY A 88 6.03 9.38 -1.15
C GLY A 88 5.25 9.03 0.13
N LEU A 89 4.13 8.32 0.02
CA LEU A 89 3.38 7.78 1.15
C LEU A 89 3.64 6.28 1.23
N TYR A 90 4.51 5.82 2.12
CA TYR A 90 4.79 4.39 2.29
C TYR A 90 3.85 3.75 3.31
N PRO A 91 2.81 3.00 2.91
CA PRO A 91 1.93 2.30 3.86
C PRO A 91 2.62 1.13 4.56
N GLY A 92 3.80 0.69 4.10
CA GLY A 92 4.42 -0.53 4.57
C GLY A 92 3.71 -1.80 4.11
N GLY A 93 4.32 -2.94 4.41
CA GLY A 93 3.78 -4.26 4.07
C GLY A 93 4.27 -4.79 2.72
N THR A 94 4.35 -6.11 2.68
CA THR A 94 5.12 -6.95 1.76
C THR A 94 4.42 -7.09 0.41
N LEU A 95 5.08 -6.67 -0.68
CA LEU A 95 5.07 -7.28 -2.03
C LEU A 95 5.98 -6.49 -2.98
N CYS A 96 6.15 -5.18 -2.76
CA CYS A 96 7.12 -4.34 -3.46
C CYS A 96 8.06 -3.71 -2.44
N ALA A 97 9.37 -3.83 -2.65
CA ALA A 97 10.33 -3.00 -1.93
C ALA A 97 10.04 -1.52 -2.22
N PRO A 98 10.30 -0.59 -1.28
CA PRO A 98 10.09 0.83 -1.52
C PRO A 98 10.84 1.28 -2.79
N THR A 99 10.13 1.77 -3.81
CA THR A 99 10.73 2.48 -4.95
C THR A 99 11.22 3.84 -4.48
N LYS A 100 12.55 4.04 -4.52
CA LYS A 100 13.39 5.28 -4.46
C LYS A 100 12.98 6.49 -3.58
N SER A 101 11.72 6.87 -3.40
CA SER A 101 11.28 8.04 -2.61
C SER A 101 11.55 7.87 -1.11
N GLU A 102 11.54 6.64 -0.59
CA GLU A 102 11.92 6.28 0.80
C GLU A 102 13.39 6.62 1.12
N ARG A 103 14.28 6.72 0.13
CA ARG A 103 15.70 7.00 0.39
C ARG A 103 15.97 8.45 0.84
N LEU A 104 14.94 9.31 0.84
CA LEU A 104 15.02 10.71 1.25
C LEU A 104 14.48 10.97 2.67
N ILE A 105 13.82 9.98 3.30
CA ILE A 105 13.46 10.09 4.72
C ILE A 105 14.55 9.34 5.49
N PRO A 106 15.46 10.04 6.19
CA PRO A 106 16.44 9.37 7.03
C PRO A 106 15.69 8.50 8.05
N PRO A 107 16.14 7.26 8.28
CA PRO A 107 15.55 6.41 9.31
C PRO A 107 15.72 7.11 10.65
N ASP A 108 14.64 7.30 11.40
CA ASP A 108 14.73 7.69 12.80
C ASP A 108 15.63 6.68 13.54
N ASP A 109 16.58 7.20 14.31
CA ASP A 109 17.79 6.55 14.85
C ASP A 109 17.55 5.45 15.91
N HIS A 110 16.44 4.73 15.87
CA HIS A 110 16.06 3.75 16.91
C HIS A 110 16.00 2.29 16.44
N ALA A 111 16.60 1.93 15.31
CA ALA A 111 16.72 0.52 14.91
C ALA A 111 18.02 0.15 14.20
N ALA A 112 19.13 0.84 14.49
CA ALA A 112 20.47 0.41 14.09
C ALA A 112 20.96 -0.74 14.99
N GLY A 113 20.33 -1.90 14.84
CA GLY A 113 20.77 -3.17 15.41
C GLY A 113 21.03 -4.16 14.28
N GLU A 114 22.23 -4.07 13.72
CA GLU A 114 23.01 -5.18 13.15
C GLU A 114 22.33 -6.09 12.10
N MET A 115 22.76 -5.96 10.85
CA MET A 115 23.55 -6.98 10.13
C MET A 115 23.39 -6.84 8.61
N GLY A 116 24.52 -6.89 7.91
CA GLY A 116 24.55 -7.48 6.56
C GLY A 116 24.92 -6.54 5.43
N ALA A 117 26.12 -5.98 5.50
CA ALA A 117 26.87 -5.55 4.32
C ALA A 117 26.93 -6.69 3.28
N ALA A 118 26.45 -6.46 2.06
CA ALA A 118 27.03 -7.01 0.83
C ALA A 118 26.36 -6.43 -0.43
N ALA A 119 27.19 -6.26 -1.45
CA ALA A 119 26.86 -6.13 -2.87
C ALA A 119 26.45 -4.74 -3.39
N SER A 120 27.44 -3.86 -3.39
CA SER A 120 27.77 -3.03 -4.56
C SER A 120 27.76 -3.86 -5.85
N LYS A 121 27.06 -3.37 -6.89
CA LYS A 121 27.57 -3.23 -8.27
C LYS A 121 26.58 -2.48 -9.17
N HIS A 122 27.09 -1.40 -9.76
CA HIS A 122 26.75 -0.77 -11.05
C HIS A 122 25.80 -1.58 -11.96
N THR A 123 24.82 -0.93 -12.59
CA THR A 123 24.72 -0.81 -14.07
C THR A 123 23.69 0.25 -14.46
N THR A 124 24.20 1.24 -15.19
CA THR A 124 23.56 2.31 -15.96
C THR A 124 22.70 1.76 -17.09
N TYR A 125 21.48 2.27 -17.32
CA TYR A 125 20.83 2.51 -18.62
C TYR A 125 19.61 3.39 -18.31
N GLY A 126 19.30 4.50 -18.96
CA GLY A 126 19.58 4.93 -20.32
C GLY A 126 18.26 5.50 -20.83
N ALA A 127 18.21 6.80 -21.06
CA ALA A 127 17.02 7.51 -21.53
C ALA A 127 16.58 7.01 -22.91
N LEU A 128 15.27 6.78 -23.06
CA LEU A 128 14.39 7.25 -24.15
C LEU A 128 13.02 6.57 -24.04
#